data_AF-A0A7C6B2T9-F1
#
_entry.id   AF-A0A7C6B2T9-F1
#
_cell.length_a   1.000
_cell.length_b   1.000
_cell.length_c   1.000
_cell.angle_alpha   90.00
_cell.angle_beta   90.00
_cell.angle_gamma   90.00
#
_symmetry.space_group_name_H-M   'P 1'
#
loop_
_entity.id
_entity.type
_entity.pdbx_description
1 polymer ?
#
loop_
_entity_poly.entity_id
_entity_poly.type
_entity_poly.pdbx_seq_one_letter_code
_entity_poly.pdbx_strand_id
1 'polypeptide(L)'
;MAREQNETRPRPQLPVGGEEDYEHLLEDYGHFAPPTQGEIFDGRVLKVTDKEVIVDFGYKCEGLVPIEQFIQPDGQVSVQPGDVVDVMIDRGGVELDGYILLSHEKAVRIRAWDNLEKAYREQLLVSALVLGRTKGGLTVDVGVKGFMPAS
;
A
#
# COMPACT_ATOMS: atom_id res chain seq x y z
N MET A 1 -61.26 -15.26 12.83
CA MET A 1 -60.65 -16.53 12.40
C MET A 1 -59.43 -16.19 11.55
N ALA A 2 -58.29 -15.97 12.20
CA ALA A 2 -57.05 -15.54 11.56
C ALA A 2 -56.38 -16.74 10.86
N ARG A 3 -56.02 -16.55 9.59
CA ARG A 3 -55.11 -17.45 8.86
C ARG A 3 -53.74 -16.78 8.89
N GLU A 4 -52.88 -17.20 9.80
CA GLU A 4 -51.49 -16.78 9.84
C GLU A 4 -50.69 -17.77 8.99
N GLN A 5 -50.18 -17.29 7.85
CA GLN A 5 -49.36 -18.06 6.95
C GLN A 5 -47.94 -18.15 7.51
N ASN A 6 -47.42 -19.37 7.48
CA ASN A 6 -46.10 -19.79 7.93
C ASN A 6 -44.98 -19.18 7.06
N GLU A 7 -44.15 -18.29 7.62
CA GLU A 7 -42.86 -17.89 7.04
C GLU A 7 -41.72 -18.60 7.77
N THR A 8 -41.48 -19.85 7.38
CA THR A 8 -40.23 -20.55 7.68
C THR A 8 -39.10 -19.80 6.96
N ARG A 9 -38.34 -18.97 7.68
CA ARG A 9 -37.08 -18.43 7.18
C ARG A 9 -36.20 -19.61 6.75
N PRO A 10 -35.66 -19.65 5.52
CA PRO A 10 -34.71 -20.69 5.16
C PRO A 10 -33.52 -20.58 6.12
N ARG A 11 -33.17 -21.69 6.78
CA ARG A 11 -31.91 -21.75 7.54
C ARG A 11 -30.77 -21.44 6.55
N PRO A 12 -29.76 -20.63 6.94
CA PRO A 12 -28.55 -20.52 6.14
C PRO A 12 -28.02 -21.94 5.94
N GLN A 13 -27.99 -22.41 4.69
CA GLN A 13 -27.36 -23.68 4.38
C GLN A 13 -25.86 -23.42 4.49
N LEU A 14 -25.22 -24.02 5.49
CA LEU A 14 -23.76 -24.07 5.54
C LEU A 14 -23.30 -24.74 4.24
N PRO A 15 -22.35 -24.15 3.50
CA PRO A 15 -21.82 -24.79 2.30
C PRO A 15 -21.28 -26.16 2.69
N VAL A 16 -21.77 -27.18 2.01
CA VAL A 16 -21.28 -28.56 2.15
C VAL A 16 -20.01 -28.66 1.30
N GLY A 17 -18.94 -28.04 1.80
CA GLY A 17 -17.61 -28.05 1.22
C GLY A 17 -16.64 -28.73 2.16
N GLY A 18 -15.64 -29.45 1.63
CA GLY A 18 -14.65 -30.18 2.43
C GLY A 18 -13.81 -29.26 3.31
N GLU A 19 -12.94 -29.83 4.14
CA GLU A 19 -11.99 -29.06 4.96
C GLU A 19 -11.21 -28.02 4.13
N GLU A 20 -10.88 -28.36 2.88
CA GLU A 20 -10.22 -27.48 1.89
C GLU A 20 -11.07 -26.26 1.49
N ASP A 21 -12.40 -26.40 1.34
CA ASP A 21 -13.29 -25.28 1.01
C ASP A 21 -13.46 -24.33 2.20
N TYR A 22 -13.39 -24.86 3.43
CA TYR A 22 -13.44 -24.07 4.65
C TYR A 22 -12.11 -23.34 4.89
N GLU A 23 -10.98 -23.98 4.61
CA GLU A 23 -9.66 -23.34 4.65
C GLU A 23 -9.56 -22.18 3.63
N HIS A 24 -9.99 -22.41 2.39
CA HIS A 24 -10.02 -21.33 1.38
C HIS A 24 -10.93 -20.17 1.79
N LEU A 25 -12.10 -20.46 2.38
CA LEU A 25 -12.98 -19.40 2.88
C LEU A 25 -12.36 -18.66 4.07
N LEU A 26 -11.63 -19.34 4.96
CA LEU A 26 -10.92 -18.72 6.07
C LEU A 26 -9.74 -17.85 5.60
N GLU A 27 -9.02 -18.25 4.55
CA GLU A 27 -7.98 -17.45 3.91
C GLU A 27 -8.55 -16.17 3.28
N ASP A 28 -9.70 -16.27 2.60
CA ASP A 28 -10.45 -15.10 2.13
C ASP A 28 -10.85 -14.20 3.31
N TYR A 29 -11.19 -14.77 4.47
CA TYR A 29 -11.47 -13.98 5.67
C TYR A 29 -10.24 -13.30 6.30
N GLY A 30 -9.04 -13.82 6.07
CA GLY A 30 -7.78 -13.23 6.53
C GLY A 30 -7.56 -11.81 6.01
N HIS A 31 -8.11 -11.51 4.82
CA HIS A 31 -8.09 -10.17 4.23
C HIS A 31 -8.94 -9.13 5.00
N PHE A 32 -9.77 -9.54 5.97
CA PHE A 32 -10.51 -8.62 6.84
C PHE A 32 -9.81 -8.32 8.18
N ALA A 33 -8.63 -8.90 8.43
CA ALA A 33 -7.81 -8.51 9.58
C ALA A 33 -7.45 -7.02 9.46
N PRO A 34 -7.56 -6.22 10.53
CA PRO A 34 -7.24 -4.79 10.46
C PRO A 34 -5.83 -4.62 9.88
N PRO A 35 -5.65 -3.73 8.89
CA PRO A 35 -4.42 -3.68 8.15
C PRO A 35 -3.25 -3.35 9.08
N THR A 36 -2.17 -4.10 8.97
CA THR A 36 -1.02 -3.92 9.85
C THR A 36 -0.27 -2.66 9.45
N GLN A 37 -0.01 -1.78 10.41
CA GLN A 37 0.78 -0.57 10.15
C GLN A 37 2.18 -0.94 9.67
N GLY A 38 2.60 -0.40 8.53
CA GLY A 38 3.93 -0.61 7.95
C GLY A 38 4.00 -1.66 6.85
N GLU A 39 2.90 -2.33 6.54
CA GLU A 39 2.79 -3.19 5.37
C GLU A 39 2.55 -2.37 4.10
N ILE A 40 3.15 -2.82 2.99
CA ILE A 40 2.96 -2.21 1.66
C ILE A 40 1.83 -2.96 0.97
N PHE A 41 0.86 -2.23 0.45
CA PHE A 41 -0.26 -2.74 -0.31
C PHE A 41 -0.19 -2.23 -1.75
N ASP A 42 -0.62 -3.07 -2.70
CA ASP A 42 -0.82 -2.66 -4.09
C ASP A 42 -2.19 -2.00 -4.22
N GLY A 43 -2.19 -0.68 -4.39
CA GLY A 43 -3.41 0.13 -4.45
C GLY A 43 -3.75 0.56 -5.87
N ARG A 44 -5.00 0.39 -6.29
CA ARG A 44 -5.51 0.88 -7.57
C ARG A 44 -6.07 2.30 -7.43
N VAL A 45 -5.60 3.23 -8.26
CA VAL A 45 -6.10 4.61 -8.28
C VAL A 45 -7.53 4.62 -8.82
N LEU A 46 -8.48 5.04 -7.99
CA LEU A 46 -9.88 5.21 -8.39
C LEU A 46 -10.11 6.60 -8.99
N LYS A 47 -9.56 7.63 -8.34
CA LYS A 47 -9.78 9.02 -8.74
C LYS A 47 -8.62 9.89 -8.29
N VAL A 48 -8.26 10.83 -9.16
CA VAL A 48 -7.29 11.89 -8.87
C VAL A 48 -8.05 13.20 -8.73
N THR A 49 -7.81 13.94 -7.65
CA THR A 49 -8.33 15.29 -7.42
C THR A 49 -7.17 16.27 -7.27
N ASP A 50 -7.44 17.58 -7.25
CA ASP A 50 -6.38 18.60 -7.16
C ASP A 50 -5.57 18.58 -5.84
N LYS A 51 -6.05 17.86 -4.82
CA LYS A 51 -5.41 17.77 -3.50
C LYS A 51 -5.02 16.35 -3.12
N GLU A 52 -5.81 15.37 -3.54
CA GLU A 52 -5.73 14.00 -3.02
C GLU A 52 -6.01 12.99 -4.13
N VAL A 53 -5.41 11.81 -4.00
CA VAL A 53 -5.61 10.64 -4.84
C VAL A 53 -6.33 9.58 -4.01
N ILE A 54 -7.47 9.13 -4.51
CA ILE A 54 -8.28 8.07 -3.90
C ILE A 54 -7.81 6.74 -4.46
N VAL A 55 -7.43 5.83 -3.57
CA VAL A 55 -6.84 4.54 -3.92
C VAL A 55 -7.61 3.42 -3.23
N ASP A 56 -8.00 2.40 -4.00
CA ASP A 56 -8.52 1.14 -3.47
C ASP A 56 -7.35 0.17 -3.25
N PHE A 57 -7.14 -0.28 -2.02
CA PHE A 57 -6.06 -1.19 -1.65
C PHE A 57 -6.59 -2.54 -1.13
N GLY A 58 -7.83 -2.89 -1.47
CA GLY A 58 -8.41 -4.21 -1.17
C GLY A 58 -8.93 -4.37 0.27
N TYR A 59 -9.16 -3.25 0.95
CA TYR A 59 -9.65 -3.20 2.33
C TYR A 59 -11.07 -2.64 2.42
N LYS A 60 -11.62 -2.59 3.64
CA LYS A 60 -13.00 -2.12 3.90
C LYS A 60 -13.24 -0.65 3.53
N CYS A 61 -12.19 0.16 3.49
CA CYS A 61 -12.25 1.60 3.28
C CYS A 61 -11.26 1.98 2.18
N GLU A 62 -11.58 3.02 1.41
CA GLU A 62 -10.64 3.60 0.46
C GLU A 62 -9.56 4.41 1.16
N GLY A 63 -8.41 4.52 0.50
CA GLY A 63 -7.26 5.27 0.95
C GLY A 63 -7.18 6.64 0.31
N LEU A 64 -6.76 7.64 1.08
CA LEU A 64 -6.40 8.96 0.59
C LEU A 64 -4.89 9.12 0.63
N VAL A 65 -4.31 9.50 -0.51
CA VAL A 65 -2.91 9.87 -0.62
C VAL A 65 -2.82 11.33 -1.07
N PRO A 66 -2.12 12.20 -0.34
CA PRO A 66 -1.85 13.59 -0.78
C PRO A 66 -1.21 13.63 -2.17
N ILE A 67 -1.74 14.50 -3.05
CA ILE A 67 -1.27 14.59 -4.45
C ILE A 67 0.21 14.96 -4.54
N GLU A 68 0.74 15.68 -3.55
CA GLU A 68 2.13 16.11 -3.49
C GLU A 68 3.11 14.92 -3.58
N GLN A 69 2.70 13.73 -3.13
CA GLN A 69 3.50 12.50 -3.21
C GLN A 69 3.60 11.93 -4.64
N PHE A 70 2.78 12.41 -5.57
CA PHE A 70 2.78 12.01 -6.97
C PHE A 70 3.23 13.15 -7.91
N ILE A 71 3.61 14.30 -7.36
CA ILE A 71 4.15 15.40 -8.15
C ILE A 71 5.64 15.12 -8.40
N GLN A 72 5.99 14.94 -9.67
CA GLN A 72 7.38 14.80 -10.08
C GLN A 72 8.13 16.14 -9.99
N PRO A 73 9.47 16.13 -9.99
CA PRO A 73 10.29 17.36 -9.95
C PRO A 73 10.00 18.34 -11.10
N ASP A 74 9.40 17.88 -12.20
CA ASP A 74 8.99 18.69 -13.35
C ASP A 74 7.58 19.31 -13.19
N GLY A 75 6.89 19.01 -12.07
CA GLY A 75 5.55 19.49 -11.76
C GLY A 75 4.42 18.65 -12.37
N GLN A 76 4.72 17.53 -13.05
CA GLN A 76 3.70 16.65 -13.59
C GLN A 76 3.24 15.62 -12.56
N VAL A 77 1.94 15.32 -12.56
CA VAL A 77 1.38 14.22 -11.74
C VAL A 77 1.72 12.90 -12.42
N SER A 78 2.38 12.00 -11.69
CA SER A 78 2.84 10.71 -12.22
C SER A 78 1.76 9.63 -12.32
N VAL A 79 0.53 9.91 -11.87
CA VAL A 79 -0.53 8.90 -11.72
C VAL A 79 -1.82 9.29 -12.43
N GLN A 80 -2.51 8.29 -12.96
CA GLN A 80 -3.82 8.39 -13.61
C GLN A 80 -4.83 7.43 -12.98
N PRO A 81 -6.14 7.70 -13.11
CA PRO A 81 -7.17 6.74 -12.71
C PRO A 81 -6.98 5.39 -13.43
N GLY A 82 -6.91 4.31 -12.66
CA GLY A 82 -6.69 2.95 -13.14
C GLY A 82 -5.28 2.41 -12.91
N ASP A 83 -4.31 3.27 -12.60
CA ASP A 83 -2.93 2.85 -12.30
C ASP A 83 -2.84 2.10 -10.97
N VAL A 84 -1.83 1.25 -10.84
CA VAL A 84 -1.51 0.54 -9.60
C VAL A 84 -0.27 1.19 -8.97
N VAL A 85 -0.39 1.55 -7.70
CA VAL A 85 0.63 2.25 -6.92
C VAL A 85 0.86 1.56 -5.58
N ASP A 86 2.12 1.49 -5.15
CA ASP A 86 2.45 0.98 -3.82
C ASP A 86 2.01 2.01 -2.77
N VAL A 87 1.25 1.58 -1.77
CA VAL A 87 0.77 2.44 -0.69
C VAL A 87 0.97 1.79 0.67
N MET A 88 1.23 2.61 1.68
CA MET A 88 1.40 2.16 3.06
C MET A 88 0.51 3.01 3.98
N ILE A 89 -0.10 2.37 4.97
CA ILE A 89 -0.89 3.07 5.98
C ILE A 89 0.01 3.94 6.85
N ASP A 90 -0.34 5.21 6.98
CA ASP A 90 0.39 6.08 7.90
C ASP A 90 0.06 5.73 9.35
N ARG A 91 1.08 5.69 10.23
CA ARG A 91 0.93 5.29 11.64
C ARG A 91 -0.02 6.19 12.42
N GLY A 92 -0.24 7.42 11.94
CA GLY A 92 -1.18 8.38 12.48
C GLY A 92 -2.44 8.55 11.64
N GLY A 93 -2.75 7.61 10.74
CA GLY A 93 -3.93 7.66 9.88
C GLY A 93 -5.21 7.64 10.70
N VAL A 94 -5.66 8.83 11.08
CA VAL A 94 -7.00 9.05 11.61
C VAL A 94 -7.96 8.70 10.48
N GLU A 95 -8.94 7.86 10.78
CA GLU A 95 -10.06 7.63 9.88
C GLU A 95 -10.79 8.97 9.70
N LEU A 96 -10.56 9.61 8.54
CA LEU A 96 -11.15 10.88 8.19
C LEU A 96 -12.36 10.58 7.31
N ASP A 97 -13.56 10.72 7.86
CA ASP A 97 -14.82 10.59 7.13
C ASP A 97 -14.94 9.28 6.32
N GLY A 98 -14.40 8.17 6.84
CA GLY A 98 -14.45 6.85 6.20
C GLY A 98 -13.25 6.53 5.29
N TYR A 99 -12.26 7.40 5.22
CA TYR A 99 -11.02 7.17 4.47
C TYR A 99 -9.82 6.93 5.39
N ILE A 100 -8.85 6.15 4.90
CA ILE A 100 -7.58 5.90 5.59
C ILE A 100 -6.47 6.73 4.93
N LEU A 101 -5.69 7.45 5.72
CA LEU A 101 -4.54 8.18 5.21
C LEU A 101 -3.41 7.20 4.83
N LEU A 102 -3.04 7.23 3.55
CA LEU A 102 -2.00 6.42 2.97
C LEU A 102 -0.81 7.29 2.55
N SER A 103 0.36 6.66 2.45
CA SER A 103 1.56 7.29 1.92
C SER A 103 2.22 6.41 0.87
N HIS A 104 2.35 6.98 -0.33
CA HIS A 104 3.11 6.41 -1.43
C HIS A 104 4.62 6.57 -1.21
N GLU A 105 5.09 7.74 -0.74
CA GLU A 105 6.52 7.98 -0.52
C GLU A 105 7.13 7.02 0.51
N LYS A 106 6.39 6.72 1.59
CA LYS A 106 6.84 5.78 2.61
C LYS A 106 6.90 4.35 2.05
N ALA A 107 5.92 3.95 1.25
CA ALA A 107 5.92 2.65 0.58
C ALA A 107 7.12 2.50 -0.36
N VAL A 108 7.36 3.49 -1.22
CA VAL A 108 8.52 3.54 -2.13
C VAL A 108 9.84 3.44 -1.37
N ARG A 109 9.97 4.15 -0.25
CA ARG A 109 11.20 4.11 0.57
C ARG A 109 11.46 2.73 1.17
N ILE A 110 10.43 2.06 1.68
CA ILE A 110 10.57 0.72 2.25
C ILE A 110 10.91 -0.29 1.14
N ARG A 111 10.26 -0.19 -0.02
CA ARG A 111 10.56 -1.03 -1.18
C ARG A 111 11.99 -0.83 -1.69
N ALA A 112 12.46 0.42 -1.73
CA ALA A 112 13.85 0.73 -2.05
C ALA A 112 14.82 0.09 -1.04
N TRP A 113 14.47 0.09 0.25
CA TRP A 113 15.26 -0.60 1.28
C TRP A 113 15.31 -2.11 1.04
N ASP A 114 14.17 -2.78 0.83
CA ASP A 114 14.12 -4.21 0.56
C ASP A 114 14.96 -4.59 -0.67
N ASN A 115 14.89 -3.78 -1.74
CA ASN A 115 15.72 -3.95 -2.93
C ASN A 115 17.22 -3.79 -2.63
N LEU A 116 17.61 -2.82 -1.80
CA LEU A 116 19.00 -2.63 -1.38
C LEU A 116 19.51 -3.77 -0.52
N GLU A 117 18.68 -4.30 0.37
CA GLU A 117 19.03 -5.45 1.20
C GLU A 117 19.27 -6.69 0.33
N LYS A 118 18.40 -6.95 -0.65
CA LYS A 118 18.59 -8.02 -1.64
C LYS A 118 19.87 -7.82 -2.44
N ALA A 119 20.11 -6.62 -2.97
CA ALA A 119 21.33 -6.30 -3.71
C ALA A 119 22.60 -6.49 -2.86
N TYR A 120 22.55 -6.17 -1.56
CA TYR A 120 23.66 -6.42 -0.65
C TYR A 120 23.92 -7.92 -0.44
N ARG A 121 22.85 -8.72 -0.21
CA ARG A 121 22.96 -10.17 -0.04
C ARG A 121 23.49 -10.86 -1.30
N GLU A 122 23.10 -10.39 -2.47
CA GLU A 122 23.49 -10.95 -3.77
C GLU A 122 24.75 -10.32 -4.37
N GLN A 123 25.38 -9.35 -3.67
CA GLN A 123 26.55 -8.60 -4.15
C GLN A 123 26.34 -7.94 -5.53
N LEU A 124 25.13 -7.42 -5.77
CA LEU A 124 24.79 -6.72 -7.01
C LEU A 124 25.30 -5.28 -7.00
N LEU A 125 25.62 -4.76 -8.19
CA LEU A 125 25.99 -3.37 -8.39
C LEU A 125 24.73 -2.50 -8.40
N VAL A 126 24.72 -1.45 -7.57
CA VAL A 126 23.62 -0.47 -7.48
C VAL A 126 24.10 0.86 -8.05
N SER A 127 23.32 1.44 -8.96
CA SER A 127 23.58 2.78 -9.49
C SER A 127 23.13 3.85 -8.50
N ALA A 128 23.93 4.89 -8.33
CA ALA A 128 23.67 5.96 -7.37
C ALA A 128 23.83 7.34 -8.03
N LEU A 129 22.96 8.29 -7.68
CA LEU A 129 23.13 9.70 -8.06
C LEU A 129 23.96 10.41 -6.99
N VAL A 130 25.02 11.10 -7.40
CA VAL A 130 25.84 11.91 -6.47
C VAL A 130 25.12 13.22 -6.17
N LEU A 131 24.70 13.41 -4.93
CA LEU A 131 24.02 14.62 -4.47
C LEU A 131 25.00 15.73 -4.08
N GLY A 132 26.17 15.37 -3.54
CA GLY A 132 27.15 16.37 -3.11
C GLY A 132 28.39 15.78 -2.45
N ARG A 133 29.38 16.64 -2.23
CA ARG A 133 30.65 16.29 -1.58
C ARG A 133 30.65 16.75 -0.12
N THR A 134 31.08 15.88 0.78
CA THR A 134 31.31 16.19 2.19
C THR A 134 32.79 15.98 2.55
N LYS A 135 33.21 16.40 3.75
CA LYS A 135 34.64 16.35 4.14
C LYS A 135 35.22 14.93 4.19
N GLY A 136 34.39 13.89 4.30
CA GLY A 136 34.83 12.48 4.38
C GLY A 136 34.40 11.61 3.19
N GLY A 137 33.74 12.17 2.17
CA GLY A 137 33.19 11.36 1.09
C GLY A 137 32.16 12.07 0.23
N LEU A 138 31.25 11.29 -0.35
CA LEU A 138 30.16 11.73 -1.21
C LEU A 138 28.82 11.35 -0.57
N THR A 139 27.85 12.25 -0.64
CA THR A 139 26.44 11.92 -0.37
C THR A 139 25.83 11.44 -1.67
N VAL A 140 25.19 10.28 -1.64
CA VAL A 140 24.61 9.64 -2.81
C VAL A 140 23.15 9.30 -2.56
N ASP A 141 22.36 9.23 -3.62
CA ASP A 141 20.99 8.75 -3.62
C ASP A 141 20.91 7.44 -4.41
N VAL A 142 20.51 6.37 -3.73
CA VAL A 142 20.29 5.03 -4.29
C VAL A 142 18.81 4.63 -4.22
N GLY A 143 17.91 5.60 -4.11
CA GLY A 143 16.50 5.41 -3.69
C GLY A 143 16.32 5.66 -2.19
N VAL A 144 17.41 5.61 -1.43
CA VAL A 144 17.55 6.20 -0.10
C VAL A 144 18.83 7.01 -0.04
N LYS A 145 18.85 8.07 0.78
CA LYS A 145 20.05 8.87 0.99
C LYS A 145 21.11 8.06 1.73
N GLY A 146 22.27 7.93 1.11
CA GLY A 146 23.43 7.20 1.62
C GLY A 146 24.72 8.01 1.59
N PHE A 147 25.76 7.44 2.19
CA PHE A 147 27.10 8.02 2.25
C PHE A 147 28.13 7.05 1.66
N MET A 148 28.89 7.53 0.68
CA MET A 148 30.02 6.82 0.09
C MET A 148 31.32 7.42 0.66
N PRO A 149 32.07 6.70 1.50
CA PRO A 149 33.33 7.20 2.03
C PRO A 149 34.34 7.44 0.90
N ALA A 150 35.07 8.57 0.98
CA ALA A 150 36.31 8.71 0.24
C ALA A 150 37.32 7.83 0.95
N SER A 151 37.80 6.78 0.27
CA SER A 151 38.74 5.77 0.81
C SER A 151 39.83 6.34 1.70
#